data_AF-A0A7C2UIK8-F1
#
_entry.id   AF-A0A7C2UIK8-F1
#
_cell.length_a   1.000
_cell.length_b   1.000
_cell.length_c   1.000
_cell.angle_alpha   90.00
_cell.angle_beta   90.00
_cell.angle_gamma   90.00
#
_symmetry.space_group_name_H-M   'P 1'
#
loop_
_entity.id
_entity.type
_entity.pdbx_description
1 polymer ?
#
loop_
_entity_poly.entity_id
_entity_poly.type
_entity_poly.pdbx_seq_one_letter_code
_entity_poly.pdbx_strand_id
1 'polypeptide(L)'
;MRVHPLGRLLRWALGELEEKDSIFGIPRSLFHVPKTDAPYRGELFGHPLATPIGPAAGPHTQLAQNIVSAWLCGGRFIELKTVQANDELEIPRPCIDMADEGYNVEWSQELKLDESAGEYVKAWALIHILHRHLQFPGPVGTVFNMSVGYDLEGIRSARMTAFMDRLNDASAEIAELRDELRRTFPALAETEIPDRVTDNVTLSTMHGCPPHEVERIGRYLLEERGLHTFVKLNPTLLGKEEVLGILHDRLGFQEI
;
A
#
# COMPACT_ATOMS: atom_id res chain seq x y z
N MET A 1 15.35 -1.05 6.60
CA MET A 1 14.35 -2.13 6.57
C MET A 1 14.93 -3.32 5.84
N ARG A 2 14.36 -4.52 6.04
CA ARG A 2 14.87 -5.74 5.43
C ARG A 2 13.74 -6.44 4.68
N VAL A 3 13.88 -6.53 3.36
CA VAL A 3 13.00 -7.34 2.52
C VAL A 3 13.24 -8.82 2.76
N HIS A 4 12.19 -9.63 2.62
CA HIS A 4 12.24 -11.07 2.83
C HIS A 4 11.66 -11.82 1.63
N PRO A 5 12.27 -12.94 1.20
CA PRO A 5 11.68 -13.82 0.19
C PRO A 5 10.31 -14.37 0.64
N LEU A 6 9.41 -14.66 -0.30
CA LEU A 6 8.06 -15.15 0.00
C LEU A 6 8.09 -16.38 0.91
N GLY A 7 8.91 -17.37 0.59
CA GLY A 7 8.96 -18.60 1.37
C GLY A 7 9.43 -18.41 2.81
N ARG A 8 10.25 -17.37 3.08
CA ARG A 8 10.61 -17.02 4.46
C ARG A 8 9.42 -16.42 5.22
N LEU A 9 8.67 -15.52 4.57
CA LEU A 9 7.48 -14.90 5.13
C LEU A 9 6.39 -15.94 5.42
N LEU A 10 6.18 -16.90 4.51
CA LEU A 10 5.23 -18.00 4.72
C LEU A 10 5.67 -18.95 5.84
N ARG A 11 6.94 -19.35 5.90
CA ARG A 11 7.44 -20.18 7.01
C ARG A 11 7.22 -19.49 8.36
N TRP A 12 7.47 -18.18 8.42
CA TRP A 12 7.21 -17.41 9.62
C TRP A 12 5.71 -17.35 9.94
N ALA A 13 4.87 -16.89 9.00
CA ALA A 13 3.43 -16.75 9.25
C ALA A 13 2.76 -18.07 9.66
N LEU A 14 3.02 -19.15 8.92
CA LEU A 14 2.37 -20.44 9.17
C LEU A 14 2.93 -21.13 10.42
N GLY A 15 4.25 -21.08 10.64
CA GLY A 15 4.86 -21.62 11.85
C GLY A 15 4.42 -20.87 13.10
N GLU A 16 4.34 -19.53 13.04
CA GLU A 16 3.83 -18.74 14.16
C GLU A 16 2.35 -19.03 14.44
N LEU A 17 1.54 -19.25 13.40
CA LEU A 17 0.14 -19.61 13.57
C LEU A 17 0.00 -20.97 14.28
N GLU A 18 0.82 -21.95 13.90
CA GLU A 18 0.81 -23.28 14.51
C GLU A 18 1.32 -23.27 15.96
N GLU A 19 2.41 -22.55 16.23
CA GLU A 19 3.07 -22.56 17.54
C GLU A 19 2.46 -21.59 18.56
N LYS A 20 1.91 -20.46 18.10
CA LYS A 20 1.53 -19.31 18.96
C LYS A 20 0.14 -18.77 18.68
N ASP A 21 -0.59 -19.33 17.73
CA ASP A 21 -1.90 -18.84 17.29
C ASP A 21 -1.87 -17.34 16.90
N SER A 22 -0.79 -16.93 16.22
CA SER A 22 -0.58 -15.56 15.74
C SER A 22 0.13 -15.52 14.38
N ILE A 23 -0.02 -14.43 13.64
CA ILE A 23 0.74 -14.17 12.40
C ILE A 23 1.39 -12.80 12.51
N PHE A 24 2.72 -12.73 12.35
CA PHE A 24 3.50 -11.49 12.44
C PHE A 24 3.24 -10.71 13.73
N GLY A 25 3.05 -11.43 14.84
CA GLY A 25 2.75 -10.86 16.15
C GLY A 25 1.29 -10.45 16.36
N ILE A 26 0.39 -10.65 15.39
CA ILE A 26 -1.04 -10.40 15.56
C ILE A 26 -1.72 -11.70 16.03
N PRO A 27 -2.26 -11.75 17.26
CA PRO A 27 -3.03 -12.91 17.74
C PRO A 27 -4.25 -13.19 16.85
N ARG A 28 -4.55 -14.47 16.61
CA ARG A 28 -5.70 -14.90 15.81
C ARG A 28 -7.03 -14.37 16.34
N SER A 29 -7.14 -14.18 17.65
CA SER A 29 -8.31 -13.57 18.30
C SER A 29 -8.58 -12.11 17.87
N LEU A 30 -7.58 -11.43 17.31
CA LEU A 30 -7.69 -10.08 16.75
C LEU A 30 -7.87 -10.07 15.22
N PHE A 31 -7.88 -11.23 14.57
CA PHE A 31 -8.11 -11.28 13.12
C PHE A 31 -9.52 -10.82 12.79
N HIS A 32 -9.62 -9.90 11.84
CA HIS A 32 -10.88 -9.54 11.21
C HIS A 32 -11.27 -10.62 10.20
N VAL A 33 -12.24 -11.46 10.59
CA VAL A 33 -12.87 -12.43 9.68
C VAL A 33 -13.98 -11.73 8.89
N PRO A 34 -13.90 -11.67 7.54
CA PRO A 34 -14.95 -11.07 6.72
C PRO A 34 -16.31 -11.74 6.96
N LYS A 35 -17.40 -10.95 6.91
CA LYS A 35 -18.78 -11.48 6.95
C LYS A 35 -19.44 -11.22 5.61
N THR A 36 -20.06 -12.23 5.02
CA THR A 36 -20.69 -12.11 3.69
C THR A 36 -21.93 -11.21 3.68
N ASP A 37 -22.52 -10.90 4.83
CA ASP A 37 -23.71 -10.06 5.00
C ASP A 37 -23.41 -8.73 5.72
N ALA A 38 -22.14 -8.37 5.91
CA ALA A 38 -21.79 -7.12 6.58
C ALA A 38 -22.33 -5.89 5.82
N PRO A 39 -23.04 -4.96 6.52
CA PRO A 39 -23.74 -3.85 5.87
C PRO A 39 -22.82 -2.77 5.31
N TYR A 40 -21.55 -2.76 5.72
CA TYR A 40 -20.52 -1.82 5.27
C TYR A 40 -19.69 -2.34 4.08
N ARG A 41 -19.99 -3.55 3.58
CA ARG A 41 -19.34 -4.07 2.38
C ARG A 41 -19.75 -3.24 1.18
N GLY A 42 -18.83 -3.08 0.25
CA GLY A 42 -19.07 -2.34 -0.97
C GLY A 42 -18.25 -2.86 -2.13
N GLU A 43 -18.16 -2.01 -3.13
CA GLU A 43 -17.32 -2.18 -4.29
C GLU A 43 -16.61 -0.87 -4.54
N LEU A 44 -15.35 -0.94 -4.97
CA LEU A 44 -14.59 0.22 -5.41
C LEU A 44 -13.86 -0.16 -6.70
N PHE A 45 -14.04 0.65 -7.75
CA PHE A 45 -13.43 0.41 -9.07
C PHE A 45 -13.78 -0.95 -9.71
N GLY A 46 -14.98 -1.47 -9.44
CA GLY A 46 -15.36 -2.81 -9.91
C GLY A 46 -14.83 -3.96 -9.04
N HIS A 47 -14.08 -3.66 -7.98
CA HIS A 47 -13.50 -4.66 -7.08
C HIS A 47 -14.27 -4.77 -5.77
N PRO A 48 -14.57 -5.99 -5.28
CA PRO A 48 -15.18 -6.18 -3.98
C PRO A 48 -14.32 -5.56 -2.86
N LEU A 49 -14.97 -4.83 -1.95
CA LEU A 49 -14.34 -4.22 -0.79
C LEU A 49 -15.02 -4.71 0.48
N ALA A 50 -14.33 -5.57 1.25
CA ALA A 50 -14.92 -6.20 2.42
C ALA A 50 -15.11 -5.24 3.62
N THR A 51 -14.31 -4.18 3.70
CA THR A 51 -14.45 -3.11 4.70
C THR A 51 -14.05 -1.77 4.08
N PRO A 52 -14.71 -0.65 4.41
CA PRO A 52 -14.39 0.67 3.86
C PRO A 52 -13.23 1.35 4.60
N ILE A 53 -12.31 0.58 5.17
CA ILE A 53 -11.18 1.07 5.96
C ILE A 53 -9.88 0.44 5.49
N GLY A 54 -8.78 1.14 5.73
CA GLY A 54 -7.44 0.59 5.64
C GLY A 54 -6.38 1.67 5.71
N PRO A 55 -5.10 1.26 5.67
CA PRO A 55 -3.98 2.15 5.89
C PRO A 55 -3.75 3.12 4.72
N ALA A 56 -3.34 4.34 5.06
CA ALA A 56 -2.84 5.33 4.10
C ALA A 56 -1.37 5.04 3.74
N ALA A 57 -0.88 5.66 2.66
CA ALA A 57 0.53 5.54 2.27
C ALA A 57 1.45 6.03 3.41
N GLY A 58 2.24 5.12 3.96
CA GLY A 58 3.09 5.38 5.11
C GLY A 58 4.10 4.24 5.35
N PRO A 59 4.99 4.35 6.35
CA PRO A 59 6.00 3.31 6.63
C PRO A 59 5.41 1.90 6.83
N HIS A 60 4.14 1.83 7.26
CA HIS A 60 3.41 0.59 7.48
C HIS A 60 2.86 -0.06 6.19
N THR A 61 2.85 0.63 5.04
CA THR A 61 2.40 0.08 3.75
C THR A 61 3.52 -0.14 2.74
N GLN A 62 4.75 -0.35 3.23
CA GLN A 62 5.92 -0.58 2.38
C GLN A 62 6.40 -2.04 2.36
N LEU A 63 6.37 -2.73 3.50
CA LEU A 63 6.82 -4.13 3.60
C LEU A 63 5.64 -5.09 3.58
N ALA A 64 5.81 -6.24 2.95
CA ALA A 64 4.76 -7.22 2.72
C ALA A 64 4.12 -7.71 4.03
N GLN A 65 4.92 -8.02 5.06
CA GLN A 65 4.40 -8.44 6.36
C GLN A 65 3.60 -7.35 7.07
N ASN A 66 3.94 -6.07 6.88
CA ASN A 66 3.20 -4.95 7.49
C ASN A 66 1.84 -4.77 6.80
N ILE A 67 1.82 -4.85 5.46
CA ILE A 67 0.59 -4.83 4.66
C ILE A 67 -0.33 -6.00 5.04
N VAL A 68 0.23 -7.21 5.15
CA VAL A 68 -0.53 -8.40 5.59
C VAL A 68 -1.06 -8.22 7.01
N SER A 69 -0.27 -7.62 7.92
CA SER A 69 -0.73 -7.34 9.29
C SER A 69 -1.91 -6.37 9.32
N ALA A 70 -1.87 -5.30 8.51
CA ALA A 70 -3.00 -4.38 8.35
C ALA A 70 -4.24 -5.11 7.79
N TRP A 71 -4.05 -6.01 6.83
CA TRP A 71 -5.12 -6.84 6.30
C TRP A 71 -5.70 -7.82 7.33
N LEU A 72 -4.87 -8.48 8.14
CA LEU A 72 -5.34 -9.35 9.23
C LEU A 72 -6.20 -8.58 10.23
N CYS A 73 -5.87 -7.32 10.50
CA CYS A 73 -6.64 -6.42 11.38
C CYS A 73 -7.86 -5.76 10.71
N GLY A 74 -8.19 -6.12 9.47
CA GLY A 74 -9.40 -5.65 8.79
C GLY A 74 -9.20 -4.52 7.78
N GLY A 75 -7.96 -4.10 7.48
CA GLY A 75 -7.71 -3.18 6.37
C GLY A 75 -8.00 -3.84 5.02
N ARG A 76 -8.80 -3.19 4.17
CA ARG A 76 -9.16 -3.71 2.83
C ARG A 76 -8.92 -2.71 1.71
N PHE A 77 -8.89 -1.42 1.99
CA PHE A 77 -8.34 -0.43 1.07
C PHE A 77 -6.92 -0.08 1.53
N ILE A 78 -5.91 -0.53 0.78
CA ILE A 78 -4.50 -0.38 1.18
C ILE A 78 -3.84 0.59 0.20
N GLU A 79 -3.61 1.83 0.64
CA GLU A 79 -2.76 2.78 -0.09
C GLU A 79 -1.29 2.40 0.14
N LEU A 80 -0.65 1.88 -0.90
CA LEU A 80 0.75 1.46 -0.88
C LEU A 80 1.66 2.66 -0.67
N LYS A 81 2.85 2.46 -0.09
CA LYS A 81 3.78 3.57 0.17
C LYS A 81 4.08 4.33 -1.13
N THR A 82 3.98 5.65 -1.05
CA THR A 82 4.23 6.56 -2.17
C THR A 82 5.65 6.38 -2.68
N VAL A 83 5.77 6.08 -3.98
CA VAL A 83 7.04 6.02 -4.68
C VAL A 83 7.23 7.23 -5.59
N GLN A 84 8.49 7.54 -5.90
CA GLN A 84 8.89 8.68 -6.70
C GLN A 84 10.06 8.34 -7.62
N ALA A 85 10.34 9.21 -8.60
CA ALA A 85 11.37 8.95 -9.61
C ALA A 85 12.79 8.85 -9.00
N ASN A 86 13.08 9.67 -7.99
CA ASN A 86 14.31 9.59 -7.22
C ASN A 86 14.15 8.65 -6.02
N ASP A 87 14.59 7.40 -6.18
CA ASP A 87 14.54 6.36 -5.17
C ASP A 87 15.90 6.08 -4.49
N GLU A 88 16.88 6.99 -4.67
CA GLU A 88 18.20 6.93 -4.03
C GLU A 88 18.37 8.02 -2.96
N LEU A 89 17.30 8.31 -2.23
CA LEU A 89 17.28 9.33 -1.19
C LEU A 89 18.16 8.94 0.01
N GLU A 90 19.09 9.82 0.38
CA GLU A 90 19.79 9.76 1.66
C GLU A 90 18.99 10.55 2.71
N ILE A 91 18.22 9.82 3.53
CA ILE A 91 17.39 10.42 4.58
C ILE A 91 18.13 10.32 5.92
N PRO A 92 18.43 11.45 6.60
CA PRO A 92 18.99 11.44 7.95
C PRO A 92 18.07 10.70 8.93
N ARG A 93 18.63 9.88 9.83
CA ARG A 93 17.86 9.10 10.82
C ARG A 93 18.24 9.50 12.25
N PRO A 94 17.28 9.59 13.20
CA PRO A 94 15.84 9.31 13.04
C PRO A 94 15.14 10.35 12.16
N CYS A 95 14.26 9.89 11.27
CA CYS A 95 13.50 10.74 10.33
C CYS A 95 12.03 10.91 10.73
N ILE A 96 11.61 10.27 11.82
CA ILE A 96 10.29 10.37 12.40
C ILE A 96 10.49 10.45 13.91
N ASP A 97 9.91 11.46 14.54
CA ASP A 97 9.78 11.62 15.97
C ASP A 97 8.29 11.51 16.33
N MET A 98 7.92 10.49 17.10
CA MET A 98 6.53 10.19 17.48
C MET A 98 6.26 10.48 18.96
N ALA A 99 7.04 11.33 19.61
CA ALA A 99 6.86 11.63 21.03
C ALA A 99 5.49 12.28 21.34
N ASP A 100 5.01 13.16 20.45
CA ASP A 100 3.82 14.00 20.60
C ASP A 100 3.02 14.15 19.28
N GLU A 101 3.02 15.32 18.63
CA GLU A 101 2.30 15.61 17.40
C GLU A 101 2.78 14.79 16.20
N GLY A 102 4.00 14.24 16.28
CA GLY A 102 4.58 13.43 15.23
C GLY A 102 5.28 14.29 14.17
N TYR A 103 6.59 14.47 14.29
CA TYR A 103 7.40 15.20 13.32
C TYR A 103 8.10 14.23 12.37
N ASN A 104 8.19 14.59 11.10
CA ASN A 104 8.97 13.81 10.14
C ASN A 104 9.82 14.70 9.24
N VAL A 105 10.93 14.15 8.76
CA VAL A 105 11.71 14.73 7.68
C VAL A 105 11.00 14.39 6.36
N GLU A 106 10.92 15.36 5.47
CA GLU A 106 10.04 15.36 4.30
C GLU A 106 10.52 14.44 3.17
N TRP A 107 10.53 13.11 3.33
CA TRP A 107 10.76 12.18 2.22
C TRP A 107 10.07 10.85 2.46
N SER A 108 9.39 10.33 1.43
CA SER A 108 8.45 9.22 1.59
C SER A 108 8.88 7.91 0.95
N GLN A 109 10.13 7.72 0.52
CA GLN A 109 10.53 6.45 -0.09
C GLN A 109 11.82 5.93 0.53
N GLU A 110 11.77 4.71 1.04
CA GLU A 110 12.89 4.08 1.72
C GLU A 110 13.38 2.81 1.01
N LEU A 111 12.51 2.18 0.20
CA LEU A 111 12.85 1.08 -0.71
C LEU A 111 12.98 1.59 -2.13
N LYS A 112 13.86 0.98 -2.92
CA LYS A 112 13.93 1.26 -4.37
C LYS A 112 12.62 0.88 -5.06
N LEU A 113 12.39 1.41 -6.27
CA LEU A 113 11.18 1.11 -7.04
C LEU A 113 10.98 -0.41 -7.25
N ASP A 114 12.05 -1.12 -7.59
CA ASP A 114 11.99 -2.56 -7.84
C ASP A 114 11.73 -3.37 -6.56
N GLU A 115 12.31 -2.93 -5.43
CA GLU A 115 12.07 -3.54 -4.13
C GLU A 115 10.62 -3.32 -3.69
N SER A 116 10.10 -2.10 -3.90
CA SER A 116 8.72 -1.73 -3.58
C SER A 116 7.72 -2.57 -4.37
N ALA A 117 7.88 -2.64 -5.70
CA ALA A 117 7.03 -3.49 -6.54
C ALA A 117 7.07 -4.96 -6.09
N GLY A 118 8.27 -5.48 -5.79
CA GLY A 118 8.43 -6.84 -5.28
C GLY A 118 7.72 -7.08 -3.94
N GLU A 119 7.81 -6.15 -2.99
CA GLU A 119 7.07 -6.24 -1.71
C GLU A 119 5.55 -6.20 -1.93
N TYR A 120 5.05 -5.40 -2.86
CA TYR A 120 3.62 -5.27 -3.13
C TYR A 120 3.04 -6.53 -3.79
N VAL A 121 3.73 -7.09 -4.79
CA VAL A 121 3.34 -8.38 -5.39
C VAL A 121 3.39 -9.51 -4.36
N LYS A 122 4.41 -9.55 -3.50
CA LYS A 122 4.48 -10.53 -2.40
C LYS A 122 3.36 -10.35 -1.39
N ALA A 123 3.01 -9.12 -1.01
CA ALA A 123 1.90 -8.84 -0.10
C ALA A 123 0.58 -9.32 -0.71
N TRP A 124 0.36 -9.05 -1.99
CA TRP A 124 -0.81 -9.49 -2.75
C TRP A 124 -0.94 -11.02 -2.74
N ALA A 125 0.15 -11.73 -3.07
CA ALA A 125 0.20 -13.19 -3.03
C ALA A 125 -0.07 -13.73 -1.61
N LEU A 126 0.58 -13.18 -0.58
CA LEU A 126 0.41 -13.60 0.82
C LEU A 126 -1.04 -13.44 1.28
N ILE A 127 -1.71 -12.34 0.95
CA ILE A 127 -3.11 -12.11 1.30
C ILE A 127 -4.01 -13.19 0.69
N HIS A 128 -3.84 -13.54 -0.58
CA HIS A 128 -4.64 -14.58 -1.24
C HIS A 128 -4.38 -15.97 -0.64
N ILE A 129 -3.10 -16.29 -0.39
CA ILE A 129 -2.69 -17.54 0.25
C ILE A 129 -3.27 -17.66 1.66
N LEU A 130 -3.14 -16.62 2.48
CA LEU A 130 -3.62 -16.62 3.86
C LEU A 130 -5.14 -16.60 3.92
N HIS A 131 -5.83 -15.87 3.04
CA HIS A 131 -7.29 -15.92 2.94
C HIS A 131 -7.79 -17.36 2.71
N ARG A 132 -7.16 -18.08 1.77
CA ARG A 132 -7.47 -19.49 1.51
C ARG A 132 -7.12 -20.39 2.70
N HIS A 133 -5.91 -20.23 3.25
CA HIS A 133 -5.40 -21.08 4.33
C HIS A 133 -6.21 -20.93 5.62
N LEU A 134 -6.61 -19.71 5.97
CA LEU A 134 -7.45 -19.40 7.13
C LEU A 134 -8.94 -19.69 6.89
N GLN A 135 -9.30 -20.11 5.68
CA GLN A 135 -10.68 -20.43 5.27
C GLN A 135 -11.65 -19.27 5.48
N PHE A 136 -11.19 -18.03 5.20
CA PHE A 136 -12.06 -16.86 5.27
C PHE A 136 -13.16 -16.96 4.21
N PRO A 137 -14.41 -16.57 4.55
CA PRO A 137 -15.54 -16.72 3.65
C PRO A 137 -15.57 -15.61 2.59
N GLY A 138 -16.10 -15.94 1.41
CA GLY A 138 -16.30 -14.97 0.33
C GLY A 138 -15.02 -14.64 -0.45
N PRO A 139 -15.04 -13.56 -1.25
CA PRO A 139 -13.84 -13.09 -1.95
C PRO A 139 -12.87 -12.42 -0.97
N VAL A 140 -11.59 -12.34 -1.34
CA VAL A 140 -10.55 -11.63 -0.57
C VAL A 140 -10.98 -10.21 -0.19
N GLY A 141 -11.65 -9.51 -1.12
CA GLY A 141 -12.31 -8.25 -0.86
C GLY A 141 -11.36 -7.11 -0.50
N THR A 142 -10.15 -7.13 -1.07
CA THR A 142 -9.07 -6.17 -0.81
C THR A 142 -8.74 -5.42 -2.10
N VAL A 143 -8.60 -4.10 -2.01
CA VAL A 143 -8.17 -3.21 -3.08
C VAL A 143 -6.82 -2.62 -2.67
N PHE A 144 -5.79 -2.88 -3.48
CA PHE A 144 -4.54 -2.12 -3.41
C PHE A 144 -4.68 -0.87 -4.26
N ASN A 145 -4.18 0.24 -3.73
CA ASN A 145 -4.06 1.51 -4.43
C ASN A 145 -2.58 1.87 -4.48
N MET A 146 -1.99 1.94 -5.68
CA MET A 146 -0.60 2.41 -5.78
C MET A 146 -0.56 3.90 -5.47
N SER A 147 0.51 4.38 -4.85
CA SER A 147 0.68 5.80 -4.56
C SER A 147 1.94 6.29 -5.27
N VAL A 148 1.83 7.36 -6.06
CA VAL A 148 2.94 7.96 -6.78
C VAL A 148 3.00 9.45 -6.49
N GLY A 149 4.20 10.01 -6.39
CA GLY A 149 4.39 11.44 -6.17
C GLY A 149 5.67 11.93 -6.81
N TYR A 150 5.57 12.85 -7.77
CA TYR A 150 6.67 13.61 -8.35
C TYR A 150 6.08 14.68 -9.30
N ASP A 151 6.92 15.41 -10.03
CA ASP A 151 6.48 16.17 -11.20
C ASP A 151 6.06 15.25 -12.37
N LEU A 152 5.42 15.82 -13.40
CA LEU A 152 4.96 15.04 -14.54
C LEU A 152 6.10 14.35 -15.30
N GLU A 153 7.26 14.99 -15.40
CA GLU A 153 8.41 14.44 -16.11
C GLU A 153 8.89 13.15 -15.42
N GLY A 154 9.07 13.19 -14.10
CA GLY A 154 9.49 12.01 -13.35
C GLY A 154 8.41 10.94 -13.28
N ILE A 155 7.13 11.29 -13.20
CA ILE A 155 6.03 10.31 -13.28
C ILE A 155 6.02 9.61 -14.65
N ARG A 156 6.38 10.32 -15.73
CA ARG A 156 6.52 9.75 -17.09
C ARG A 156 7.85 9.03 -17.33
N SER A 157 8.77 9.04 -16.36
CA SER A 157 10.06 8.38 -16.52
C SER A 157 9.89 6.86 -16.70
N ALA A 158 10.80 6.26 -17.46
CA ALA A 158 10.75 4.82 -17.78
C ALA A 158 10.69 3.93 -16.52
N ARG A 159 11.35 4.34 -15.43
CA ARG A 159 11.37 3.60 -14.17
C ARG A 159 10.01 3.66 -13.45
N MET A 160 9.39 4.84 -13.41
CA MET A 160 8.05 5.01 -12.81
C MET A 160 6.97 4.30 -13.63
N THR A 161 7.03 4.40 -14.97
CA THR A 161 6.10 3.67 -15.83
C THR A 161 6.27 2.17 -15.69
N ALA A 162 7.51 1.66 -15.65
CA ALA A 162 7.77 0.24 -15.42
C ALA A 162 7.25 -0.22 -14.05
N PHE A 163 7.42 0.57 -12.99
CA PHE A 163 6.83 0.27 -11.68
C PHE A 163 5.29 0.14 -11.76
N MET A 164 4.62 1.10 -12.41
CA MET A 164 3.17 1.08 -12.57
C MET A 164 2.70 -0.10 -13.45
N ASP A 165 3.43 -0.41 -14.52
CA ASP A 165 3.13 -1.52 -15.44
C ASP A 165 3.21 -2.86 -14.71
N ARG A 166 4.26 -3.06 -13.89
CA ARG A 166 4.44 -4.27 -13.07
C ARG A 166 3.31 -4.49 -12.07
N LEU A 167 2.69 -3.43 -11.53
CA LEU A 167 1.54 -3.58 -10.63
C LEU A 167 0.21 -3.75 -11.39
N ASN A 168 0.12 -3.28 -12.64
CA ASN A 168 -1.05 -3.52 -13.49
C ASN A 168 -1.08 -4.95 -14.03
N ASP A 169 0.08 -5.52 -14.30
CA ASP A 169 0.28 -6.91 -14.73
C ASP A 169 1.56 -7.47 -14.08
N ALA A 170 1.37 -8.21 -12.99
CA ALA A 170 2.41 -8.93 -12.27
C ALA A 170 2.41 -10.43 -12.61
N SER A 171 1.85 -10.84 -13.76
CA SER A 171 1.74 -12.26 -14.15
C SER A 171 3.09 -12.99 -14.14
N ALA A 172 4.16 -12.32 -14.58
CA ALA A 172 5.52 -12.86 -14.56
C ALA A 172 6.00 -13.10 -13.12
N GLU A 173 5.93 -12.10 -12.24
CA GLU A 173 6.32 -12.26 -10.84
C GLU A 173 5.44 -13.27 -10.10
N ILE A 174 4.13 -13.29 -10.36
CA ILE A 174 3.22 -14.26 -9.75
C ILE A 174 3.53 -15.68 -10.22
N ALA A 175 3.91 -15.88 -11.48
CA ALA A 175 4.39 -17.18 -11.97
C ALA A 175 5.64 -17.65 -11.21
N GLU A 176 6.61 -16.76 -10.99
CA GLU A 176 7.82 -17.06 -10.20
C GLU A 176 7.48 -17.41 -8.74
N LEU A 177 6.56 -16.66 -8.11
CA LEU A 177 6.08 -16.96 -6.77
C LEU A 177 5.38 -18.33 -6.73
N ARG A 178 4.59 -18.68 -7.76
CA ARG A 178 3.94 -19.99 -7.87
C ARG A 178 4.94 -21.11 -8.06
N ASP A 179 6.02 -20.91 -8.82
CA ASP A 179 7.13 -21.86 -8.91
C ASP A 179 7.79 -22.07 -7.54
N GLU A 180 8.03 -21.00 -6.78
CA GLU A 180 8.56 -21.10 -5.41
C GLU A 180 7.62 -21.91 -4.51
N LEU A 181 6.31 -21.61 -4.55
CA LEU A 181 5.28 -22.32 -3.79
C LEU A 181 5.22 -23.81 -4.15
N ARG A 182 5.26 -24.19 -5.42
CA ARG A 182 5.25 -25.61 -5.84
C ARG A 182 6.40 -26.41 -5.21
N ARG A 183 7.56 -25.79 -5.03
CA ARG A 183 8.73 -26.44 -4.42
C ARG A 183 8.67 -26.48 -2.89
N THR A 184 8.10 -25.46 -2.25
CA THR A 184 8.25 -25.24 -0.80
C THR A 184 6.97 -25.40 0.01
N PHE A 185 5.81 -25.13 -0.61
CA PHE A 185 4.48 -25.23 -0.03
C PHE A 185 3.48 -25.76 -1.07
N PRO A 186 3.62 -27.01 -1.53
CA PRO A 186 2.83 -27.53 -2.65
C PRO A 186 1.32 -27.45 -2.42
N ALA A 187 0.85 -27.58 -1.18
CA ALA A 187 -0.57 -27.43 -0.83
C ALA A 187 -1.14 -26.02 -1.05
N LEU A 188 -0.27 -24.99 -1.10
CA LEU A 188 -0.65 -23.59 -1.28
C LEU A 188 -0.45 -23.11 -2.73
N ALA A 189 0.24 -23.89 -3.57
CA ALA A 189 0.57 -23.52 -4.94
C ALA A 189 -0.64 -23.39 -5.87
N GLU A 190 -1.73 -24.10 -5.54
CA GLU A 190 -3.01 -24.04 -6.24
C GLU A 190 -3.89 -22.86 -5.80
N THR A 191 -3.36 -21.96 -4.96
CA THR A 191 -4.08 -20.72 -4.64
C THR A 191 -4.17 -19.85 -5.88
N GLU A 192 -5.38 -19.45 -6.23
CA GLU A 192 -5.61 -18.45 -7.26
C GLU A 192 -5.15 -17.07 -6.76
N ILE A 193 -4.21 -16.48 -7.49
CA ILE A 193 -3.65 -15.15 -7.23
C ILE A 193 -3.85 -14.35 -8.52
N PRO A 194 -4.64 -13.27 -8.51
CA PRO A 194 -4.85 -12.44 -9.69
C PRO A 194 -3.56 -11.78 -10.16
N ASP A 195 -3.31 -11.80 -11.47
CA ASP A 195 -2.11 -11.22 -12.08
C ASP A 195 -2.05 -9.70 -11.94
N ARG A 196 -3.20 -9.04 -11.91
CA ARG A 196 -3.33 -7.60 -11.70
C ARG A 196 -3.35 -7.29 -10.20
N VAL A 197 -2.33 -6.60 -9.71
CA VAL A 197 -2.26 -6.16 -8.31
C VAL A 197 -3.12 -4.91 -8.09
N THR A 198 -3.11 -3.97 -9.04
CA THR A 198 -3.93 -2.75 -8.95
C THR A 198 -4.13 -2.07 -10.31
N ASP A 199 -5.25 -1.39 -10.47
CA ASP A 199 -5.67 -0.56 -11.60
C ASP A 199 -6.03 0.87 -11.19
N ASN A 200 -5.63 1.27 -9.99
CA ASN A 200 -5.98 2.54 -9.40
C ASN A 200 -4.78 3.16 -8.67
N VAL A 201 -4.74 4.49 -8.67
CA VAL A 201 -3.58 5.26 -8.22
C VAL A 201 -4.01 6.45 -7.39
N THR A 202 -3.26 6.73 -6.33
CA THR A 202 -3.27 8.03 -5.64
C THR A 202 -2.07 8.85 -6.09
N LEU A 203 -2.35 10.02 -6.66
CA LEU A 203 -1.35 11.07 -6.85
C LEU A 203 -1.14 11.79 -5.51
N SER A 204 0.00 11.55 -4.87
CA SER A 204 0.43 12.30 -3.70
C SER A 204 1.12 13.59 -4.15
N THR A 205 0.47 14.74 -3.95
CA THR A 205 1.01 16.02 -4.41
C THR A 205 2.21 16.45 -3.57
N MET A 206 3.32 16.81 -4.25
CA MET A 206 4.50 17.39 -3.60
C MET A 206 4.16 18.76 -2.98
N HIS A 207 4.87 19.15 -1.92
CA HIS A 207 4.71 20.49 -1.33
C HIS A 207 4.96 21.57 -2.38
N GLY A 208 4.04 22.53 -2.47
CA GLY A 208 4.14 23.64 -3.43
C GLY A 208 3.93 23.24 -4.89
N CYS A 209 3.50 22.00 -5.18
CA CYS A 209 3.16 21.60 -6.56
C CYS A 209 2.06 22.51 -7.12
N PRO A 210 2.30 23.22 -8.24
CA PRO A 210 1.31 24.13 -8.80
C PRO A 210 0.02 23.40 -9.22
N PRO A 211 -1.17 24.00 -9.07
CA PRO A 211 -2.44 23.35 -9.43
C PRO A 211 -2.49 22.85 -10.88
N HIS A 212 -1.91 23.58 -11.83
CA HIS A 212 -1.86 23.17 -13.23
C HIS A 212 -0.97 21.93 -13.46
N GLU A 213 0.05 21.73 -12.63
CA GLU A 213 0.90 20.54 -12.70
C GLU A 213 0.16 19.32 -12.14
N VAL A 214 -0.55 19.50 -11.02
CA VAL A 214 -1.44 18.46 -10.45
C VAL A 214 -2.50 18.04 -11.47
N GLU A 215 -3.13 18.99 -12.17
CA GLU A 215 -4.11 18.70 -13.22
C GLU A 215 -3.49 17.88 -14.36
N ARG A 216 -2.30 18.27 -14.85
CA ARG A 216 -1.60 17.56 -15.94
C ARG A 216 -1.26 16.13 -15.56
N ILE A 217 -0.76 15.92 -14.33
CA ILE A 217 -0.45 14.57 -13.83
C ILE A 217 -1.72 13.75 -13.67
N GLY A 218 -2.77 14.33 -13.06
CA GLY A 218 -4.06 13.65 -12.91
C GLY A 218 -4.63 13.22 -14.26
N ARG A 219 -4.55 14.08 -15.28
CA ARG A 219 -4.98 13.77 -16.65
C ARG A 219 -4.13 12.65 -17.27
N TYR A 220 -2.82 12.70 -17.11
CA TYR A 220 -1.92 11.63 -17.59
C TYR A 220 -2.30 10.26 -16.99
N LEU A 221 -2.50 10.20 -15.67
CA LEU A 221 -2.87 8.97 -14.97
C LEU A 221 -4.25 8.44 -15.38
N LEU A 222 -5.21 9.35 -15.58
CA LEU A 222 -6.58 8.99 -15.95
C LEU A 222 -6.72 8.61 -17.44
N GLU A 223 -6.24 9.46 -18.34
CA GLU A 223 -6.49 9.36 -19.79
C GLU A 223 -5.44 8.51 -20.51
N GLU A 224 -4.14 8.71 -20.21
CA GLU A 224 -3.07 8.01 -20.91
C GLU A 224 -2.75 6.65 -20.26
N ARG A 225 -2.76 6.60 -18.93
CA ARG A 225 -2.50 5.35 -18.16
C ARG A 225 -3.76 4.53 -17.91
N GLY A 226 -4.95 5.11 -18.02
CA GLY A 226 -6.23 4.43 -17.82
C GLY A 226 -6.47 3.96 -16.38
N LEU A 227 -5.87 4.64 -15.39
CA LEU A 227 -5.99 4.27 -13.98
C LEU A 227 -7.11 5.05 -13.30
N HIS A 228 -7.86 4.39 -12.41
CA HIS A 228 -8.75 5.12 -11.52
C HIS A 228 -7.93 5.99 -10.58
N THR A 229 -8.12 7.31 -10.64
CA THR A 229 -7.17 8.26 -10.07
C THR A 229 -7.77 9.05 -8.91
N PHE A 230 -7.11 9.01 -7.76
CA PHE A 230 -7.31 9.95 -6.66
C PHE A 230 -6.20 11.01 -6.65
N VAL A 231 -6.54 12.22 -6.20
CA VAL A 231 -5.55 13.28 -5.94
C VAL A 231 -5.56 13.57 -4.44
N LYS A 232 -4.44 13.28 -3.78
CA LYS A 232 -4.24 13.53 -2.35
C LYS A 232 -3.57 14.88 -2.19
N LEU A 233 -4.39 15.86 -1.78
CA LEU A 233 -4.01 17.26 -1.66
C LEU A 233 -3.26 17.53 -0.36
N ASN A 234 -2.25 18.39 -0.45
CA ASN A 234 -1.55 18.90 0.72
C ASN A 234 -2.41 19.98 1.42
N PRO A 235 -2.65 19.90 2.75
CA PRO A 235 -3.40 20.93 3.47
C PRO A 235 -2.76 22.32 3.39
N THR A 236 -1.44 22.43 3.15
CA THR A 236 -0.76 23.73 3.01
C THR A 236 -1.16 24.50 1.75
N LEU A 237 -1.93 23.89 0.83
CA LEU A 237 -2.49 24.58 -0.34
C LEU A 237 -3.43 25.72 0.04
N LEU A 238 -3.98 25.74 1.26
CA LEU A 238 -4.78 26.85 1.78
C LEU A 238 -3.97 28.13 2.02
N GLY A 239 -2.64 28.05 2.02
CA GLY A 239 -1.75 29.15 2.35
C GLY A 239 -1.53 29.30 3.85
N LYS A 240 -0.39 29.91 4.21
CA LYS A 240 0.08 30.01 5.60
C LYS A 240 -0.96 30.64 6.54
N GLU A 241 -1.60 31.73 6.11
CA GLU A 241 -2.55 32.47 6.94
C GLU A 241 -3.78 31.64 7.33
N GLU A 242 -4.44 30.99 6.37
CA GLU A 242 -5.61 30.15 6.65
C GLU A 242 -5.23 28.91 7.48
N VAL A 243 -4.08 28.28 7.17
CA VAL A 243 -3.60 27.12 7.95
C VAL A 243 -3.34 27.51 9.40
N LEU A 244 -2.65 28.64 9.65
CA LEU A 244 -2.41 29.12 11.02
C LEU A 244 -3.71 29.53 11.72
N GLY A 245 -4.64 30.20 11.03
CA GLY A 245 -5.94 30.52 11.62
C GLY A 245 -6.75 29.27 12.01
N ILE A 246 -6.69 28.20 11.22
CA ILE A 246 -7.32 26.92 11.58
C ILE A 246 -6.63 26.31 12.81
N LEU A 247 -5.30 26.21 12.80
CA LEU A 247 -4.54 25.56 13.87
C LEU A 247 -4.62 26.34 15.18
N HIS A 248 -4.34 27.64 15.15
CA HIS A 248 -4.19 28.50 16.33
C HIS A 248 -5.53 28.98 16.87
N ASP A 249 -6.40 29.53 16.00
CA ASP A 249 -7.61 30.23 16.46
C ASP A 249 -8.82 29.30 16.59
N ARG A 250 -8.93 28.28 15.73
CA ARG A 250 -10.08 27.36 15.74
C ARG A 250 -9.82 26.08 16.53
N LEU A 251 -8.63 25.50 16.41
CA LEU A 251 -8.27 24.23 17.06
C LEU A 251 -7.46 24.42 18.35
N GLY A 252 -6.84 25.59 18.56
CA GLY A 252 -6.13 25.92 19.79
C GLY A 252 -4.69 25.38 19.89
N PHE A 253 -4.11 24.89 18.80
CA PHE A 253 -2.74 24.38 18.75
C PHE A 253 -1.73 25.55 18.69
N GLN A 254 -1.35 26.11 19.84
CA GLN A 254 -0.49 27.31 19.91
C GLN A 254 1.01 27.01 19.83
N GLU A 255 1.41 25.74 19.97
CA GLU A 255 2.82 25.31 20.02
C GLU A 255 3.40 24.91 18.66
N ILE A 256 2.58 24.93 17.59
CA ILE A 256 2.94 24.56 16.20
C ILE A 256 3.20 25.80 15.34
#